data_AF-A0A1D2N3Z9-F1
#
_entry.id   AF-A0A1D2N3Z9-F1
#
_cell.length_a   1.000
_cell.length_b   1.000
_cell.length_c   1.000
_cell.angle_alpha   90.00
_cell.angle_beta   90.00
_cell.angle_gamma   90.00
#
_symmetry.space_group_name_H-M   'P 1'
#
loop_
_entity.id
_entity.type
_entity.pdbx_description
1 polymer ?
#
loop_
_entity_poly.entity_id
_entity_poly.type
_entity_poly.pdbx_seq_one_letter_code
_entity_poly.pdbx_strand_id
1 'polypeptide(L)'
;MHITEILFKRPRCRLPLGPHEIKVTPFKELLPLRLQNSVSSKSEKGADVSCLQEMAVMFACMKNNDFKEVKCSQEIETFNKCHLEHTASKKLAKQKEESGEIVTGTNSRNLTSKQLNQLLAKYPQFNEKL
;
A
#
# COMPACT_ATOMS: atom_id res chain seq x y z
N MET A 1 -47.84 -35.88 -6.31
CA MET A 1 -46.84 -35.09 -5.56
C MET A 1 -45.82 -34.60 -6.57
N HIS A 2 -45.93 -33.33 -6.93
CA HIS A 2 -45.05 -32.66 -7.89
C HIS A 2 -43.88 -32.06 -7.10
N ILE A 3 -42.67 -32.56 -7.31
CA ILE A 3 -41.46 -31.87 -6.85
C ILE A 3 -40.65 -31.57 -8.10
N THR A 4 -40.69 -30.29 -8.51
CA THR A 4 -39.82 -29.72 -9.53
C THR A 4 -38.41 -29.63 -8.96
N GLU A 5 -37.49 -30.40 -9.51
CA GLU A 5 -36.05 -30.27 -9.28
C GLU A 5 -35.60 -28.92 -9.85
N ILE A 6 -35.35 -27.97 -8.95
CA ILE A 6 -34.84 -26.64 -9.24
C ILE A 6 -33.42 -26.84 -9.75
N LEU A 7 -33.23 -26.72 -11.07
CA LEU A 7 -31.94 -26.78 -11.73
C LEU A 7 -30.95 -25.82 -11.05
N PHE A 8 -29.99 -26.39 -10.31
CA PHE A 8 -28.77 -25.72 -9.89
C PHE A 8 -28.01 -25.23 -11.14
N LYS A 9 -28.26 -23.99 -11.57
CA LYS A 9 -27.35 -23.27 -12.46
C LYS A 9 -26.05 -22.99 -11.69
N ARG A 10 -25.17 -23.98 -11.63
CA ARG A 10 -23.78 -23.78 -11.22
C ARG A 10 -23.15 -22.80 -12.21
N PRO A 11 -22.48 -21.73 -11.78
CA PRO A 11 -21.70 -20.89 -12.67
C PRO A 11 -20.65 -21.79 -13.34
N ARG A 12 -20.48 -21.64 -14.65
CA ARG A 12 -19.47 -22.38 -15.43
C ARG A 12 -18.10 -22.12 -14.82
N CYS A 13 -17.65 -22.98 -13.91
CA CYS A 13 -16.24 -23.15 -13.62
C CYS A 13 -15.60 -23.56 -14.96
N ARG A 14 -14.67 -22.73 -15.45
CA ARG A 14 -13.87 -23.10 -16.62
C ARG A 14 -13.11 -24.37 -16.24
N LEU A 15 -13.41 -25.49 -16.91
CA LEU A 15 -12.60 -26.69 -16.76
C LEU A 15 -11.17 -26.38 -17.21
N PRO A 16 -10.14 -26.93 -16.54
CA PRO A 16 -8.79 -26.89 -17.09
C PRO A 16 -8.78 -27.66 -18.42
N LEU A 17 -8.30 -26.98 -19.46
CA LEU A 17 -8.16 -27.55 -20.80
C LEU A 17 -7.19 -28.75 -20.71
N GLY A 18 -7.67 -29.92 -21.12
CA GLY A 18 -6.87 -31.14 -21.17
C GLY A 18 -5.72 -31.07 -22.18
N PRO A 19 -4.85 -32.09 -22.23
CA PRO A 19 -3.65 -32.09 -23.05
C PRO A 19 -4.01 -32.43 -24.50
N HIS A 20 -4.53 -31.47 -25.25
CA HIS A 20 -4.64 -31.54 -26.69
C HIS A 20 -4.59 -30.13 -27.28
N GLU A 21 -3.55 -29.92 -28.10
CA GLU A 21 -3.26 -28.71 -28.89
C GLU A 21 -3.20 -27.40 -28.09
N ILE A 22 -1.98 -26.93 -27.84
CA ILE A 22 -1.73 -25.53 -27.47
C ILE A 22 -2.15 -24.68 -28.68
N LYS A 23 -3.44 -24.35 -28.77
CA LYS A 23 -3.94 -23.33 -29.68
C LYS A 23 -3.35 -22.03 -29.17
N VAL A 24 -2.21 -21.63 -29.73
CA VAL A 24 -1.53 -20.38 -29.41
C VAL A 24 -2.46 -19.25 -29.83
N THR A 25 -3.31 -18.78 -28.92
CA THR A 25 -4.13 -17.60 -29.16
C THR A 25 -3.17 -16.41 -29.33
N PRO A 26 -3.19 -15.70 -30.47
CA PRO A 26 -2.29 -14.57 -30.66
C PRO A 26 -2.61 -13.51 -29.61
N PHE A 27 -1.57 -13.02 -28.94
CA PHE A 27 -1.70 -11.94 -27.97
C PHE A 27 -2.16 -10.68 -28.69
N LYS A 28 -3.33 -10.17 -28.29
CA LYS A 28 -3.83 -8.87 -28.74
C LYS A 28 -3.44 -7.83 -27.69
N GLU A 29 -2.50 -6.97 -28.02
CA GLU A 29 -2.09 -5.89 -27.13
C GLU A 29 -3.22 -4.84 -27.00
N LEU A 30 -3.56 -4.47 -25.75
CA LEU A 30 -4.46 -3.35 -25.47
C LEU A 30 -3.69 -2.02 -25.37
N LEU A 31 -2.43 -2.11 -24.97
CA LEU A 31 -1.47 -1.02 -24.87
C LEU A 31 -0.17 -1.49 -25.54
N PRO A 32 0.57 -0.59 -26.20
CA PRO A 32 1.80 -0.98 -26.89
C PRO A 32 2.78 -1.60 -25.91
N LEU A 33 3.38 -2.73 -26.29
CA LEU A 33 4.41 -3.42 -25.51
C LEU A 33 5.75 -2.68 -25.47
N ARG A 34 5.74 -1.45 -24.95
CA ARG A 34 6.90 -0.58 -24.81
C ARG A 34 7.01 -0.03 -23.39
N LEU A 35 8.24 0.16 -22.91
CA LEU A 35 8.47 0.73 -21.59
C LEU A 35 8.16 2.23 -21.61
N GLN A 36 7.54 2.74 -20.54
CA GLN A 36 7.26 4.17 -20.40
C GLN A 36 8.41 4.91 -19.70
N ASN A 37 8.49 6.22 -19.89
CA ASN A 37 9.48 7.08 -19.21
C ASN A 37 9.11 7.44 -17.77
N SER A 38 8.03 6.85 -17.24
CA SER A 38 7.58 7.07 -15.87
C SER A 38 6.90 5.83 -15.33
N VAL A 39 7.03 5.60 -14.02
CA VAL A 39 6.26 4.62 -13.26
C VAL A 39 5.17 5.33 -12.46
N SER A 40 4.02 4.66 -12.36
CA SER A 40 2.95 5.10 -11.46
C SER A 40 3.36 4.81 -10.02
N SER A 41 3.21 5.79 -9.14
CA SER A 41 3.40 5.60 -7.71
C SER A 41 2.19 4.86 -7.14
N LYS A 42 2.42 3.72 -6.49
CA LYS A 42 1.41 3.09 -5.64
C LYS A 42 1.33 3.89 -4.33
N SER A 43 0.18 4.49 -4.04
CA SER A 43 -0.05 5.06 -2.71
C SER A 43 -0.22 3.90 -1.72
N GLU A 44 0.80 3.60 -0.94
CA GLU A 44 0.70 2.65 0.15
C GLU A 44 -0.06 3.30 1.31
N LYS A 45 -1.40 3.24 1.24
CA LYS A 45 -2.27 3.60 2.36
C LYS A 45 -2.30 2.44 3.35
N GLY A 46 -1.15 2.10 3.94
CA GLY A 46 -1.13 1.20 5.08
C GLY A 46 -1.91 1.84 6.23
N ALA A 47 -2.80 1.08 6.87
CA ALA A 47 -3.40 1.46 8.14
C ALA A 47 -2.30 1.38 9.21
N ASP A 48 -1.49 2.42 9.26
CA ASP A 48 -0.41 2.59 10.23
C ASP A 48 -1.04 2.98 11.57
N VAL A 49 -1.26 1.98 12.41
CA VAL A 49 -1.77 2.15 13.78
C VAL A 49 -0.57 2.27 14.71
N SER A 50 -0.39 3.44 15.29
CA SER A 50 0.71 3.77 16.20
C SER A 50 0.23 3.95 17.65
N CYS A 51 1.17 3.83 18.59
CA CYS A 51 0.95 4.09 20.02
C CYS A 51 -0.11 3.19 20.69
N LEU A 52 -0.28 1.95 20.20
CA LEU A 52 -1.26 1.01 20.74
C LEU A 52 -1.01 0.67 22.21
N GLN A 53 0.25 0.59 22.62
CA GLN A 53 0.62 0.21 23.98
C GLN A 53 0.24 1.30 24.97
N GLU A 54 0.61 2.54 24.67
CA GLU A 54 0.34 3.72 25.49
C GLU A 54 -1.17 3.98 25.56
N MET A 55 -1.87 3.79 24.43
CA MET A 55 -3.32 3.90 24.36
C MET A 55 -4.01 2.86 25.27
N ALA A 56 -3.53 1.61 25.28
CA ALA A 56 -4.09 0.57 26.15
C ALA A 56 -3.91 0.89 27.64
N VAL A 57 -2.74 1.40 28.03
CA VAL A 57 -2.45 1.81 29.42
C VAL A 57 -3.31 2.99 29.84
N MET A 58 -3.45 4.00 28.99
CA MET A 58 -4.33 5.15 29.22
C MET A 58 -5.78 4.72 29.43
N PHE A 59 -6.30 3.84 28.57
CA PHE A 59 -7.66 3.33 28.72
C PHE A 59 -7.86 2.47 29.96
N ALA A 60 -6.84 1.71 30.38
CA ALA A 60 -6.89 0.95 31.63
C ALA A 60 -7.01 1.89 32.85
N CYS A 61 -6.24 2.98 32.89
CA CYS A 61 -6.35 3.97 33.96
C CYS A 61 -7.72 4.65 33.95
N MET A 62 -8.19 5.09 32.78
CA MET A 62 -9.50 5.75 32.64
C MET A 62 -10.64 4.84 33.10
N LYS A 63 -10.61 3.56 32.72
CA LYS A 63 -11.62 2.58 33.14
C LYS A 63 -11.69 2.42 34.66
N ASN A 64 -10.56 2.43 35.35
CA ASN A 64 -10.50 2.28 36.81
C ASN A 64 -10.93 3.55 37.58
N ASN A 65 -10.97 4.70 36.90
CA ASN A 65 -11.17 6.01 37.50
C ASN A 65 -12.43 6.74 37.00
N ASP A 66 -13.41 6.00 36.47
CA ASP A 66 -14.64 6.54 35.88
C ASP A 66 -14.37 7.62 34.80
N PHE A 67 -13.31 7.41 34.02
CA PHE A 67 -12.88 8.32 32.95
C PHE A 67 -12.53 9.75 33.42
N LYS A 68 -12.14 9.91 34.69
CA LYS A 68 -11.63 11.18 35.20
C LYS A 68 -10.19 11.40 34.76
N GLU A 69 -10.01 12.22 33.72
CA GLU A 69 -8.70 12.56 33.13
C GLU A 69 -7.67 13.05 34.15
N VAL A 70 -8.10 13.82 35.14
CA VAL A 70 -7.23 14.38 36.21
C VAL A 70 -6.48 13.28 36.97
N LYS A 71 -7.05 12.08 37.08
CA LYS A 71 -6.42 10.95 37.78
C LYS A 71 -5.46 10.14 36.91
N CYS A 72 -5.47 10.36 35.59
CA CYS A 72 -4.69 9.62 34.59
C CYS A 72 -3.79 10.54 33.77
N SER A 73 -3.35 11.68 34.36
CA SER A 73 -2.58 12.69 33.65
C SER A 73 -1.25 12.13 33.10
N GLN A 74 -0.61 11.24 33.86
CA GLN A 74 0.65 10.61 33.45
C GLN A 74 0.47 9.72 32.21
N GLU A 75 -0.57 8.92 32.18
CA GLU A 75 -0.89 8.04 31.05
C GLU A 75 -1.32 8.83 29.80
N ILE A 76 -2.01 9.95 30.00
CA ILE A 76 -2.38 10.87 28.91
C ILE A 76 -1.13 11.56 28.33
N GLU A 77 -0.23 12.05 29.17
CA GLU A 77 1.01 12.69 28.73
C GLU A 77 1.91 11.72 27.94
N THR A 78 2.04 10.48 28.41
CA THR A 78 2.82 9.45 27.72
C THR A 78 2.24 9.07 26.36
N PHE A 79 0.91 8.90 26.25
CA PHE A 79 0.25 8.69 24.96
C PHE A 79 0.47 9.87 24.00
N ASN A 80 0.27 11.10 24.49
CA ASN A 80 0.46 12.31 23.67
C ASN A 80 1.89 12.44 23.16
N LYS A 81 2.88 12.12 23.99
CA LYS A 81 4.29 12.11 23.58
C LYS A 81 4.53 11.14 22.42
N CYS A 82 4.06 9.89 22.53
CA CYS A 82 4.18 8.91 21.45
C CYS A 82 3.52 9.42 20.15
N HIS A 83 2.31 9.98 20.26
CA HIS A 83 1.59 10.49 19.10
C HIS A 83 2.33 11.65 18.40
N LEU A 84 2.91 12.58 19.18
CA LEU A 84 3.70 13.68 18.63
C LEU A 84 4.98 13.20 17.93
N GLU A 85 5.70 12.25 18.52
CA GLU A 85 6.90 11.66 17.93
C GLU A 85 6.59 10.90 16.63
N HIS A 86 5.49 10.14 16.62
CA HIS A 86 5.05 9.41 15.45
C HIS A 86 4.62 10.37 14.31
N THR A 87 3.81 11.39 14.62
CA THR A 87 3.39 12.38 13.61
C THR A 87 4.57 13.19 13.06
N ALA A 88 5.56 13.53 13.89
CA ALA A 88 6.79 14.18 13.44
C ALA A 88 7.59 13.26 12.51
N SER A 89 7.82 12.01 12.91
CA SER A 89 8.55 11.01 12.10
C SER A 89 7.88 10.75 10.75
N LYS A 90 6.54 10.67 10.74
CA LYS A 90 5.74 10.50 9.52
C LYS A 90 5.84 11.70 8.58
N LYS A 91 5.85 12.93 9.13
CA LYS A 91 6.09 14.15 8.34
C LYS A 91 7.48 14.15 7.73
N LEU A 92 8.50 13.80 8.51
CA LEU A 92 9.89 13.71 8.03
C LEU A 92 10.04 12.66 6.93
N ALA A 93 9.42 11.48 7.07
CA ALA A 93 9.43 10.45 6.03
C ALA A 93 8.80 10.95 4.72
N LYS A 94 7.64 11.62 4.79
CA LYS A 94 7.00 12.22 3.61
C LYS A 94 7.85 13.29 2.95
N GLN A 95 8.47 14.17 3.74
CA GLN A 95 9.37 15.20 3.21
C GLN A 95 10.58 14.59 2.51
N LYS A 96 11.16 13.52 3.07
CA LYS A 96 12.26 12.76 2.42
C LYS A 96 11.80 12.13 1.10
N GLU A 97 10.64 11.50 1.07
CA GLU A 97 10.08 10.96 -0.18
C GLU A 97 9.79 12.04 -1.22
N GLU A 98 9.32 13.22 -0.78
CA GLU A 98 9.05 14.38 -1.64
C GLU A 98 10.31 15.01 -2.21
N SER A 99 11.38 15.10 -1.43
CA SER A 99 12.66 15.64 -1.88
C SER A 99 13.20 14.90 -3.11
N GLY A 100 12.85 13.61 -3.24
CA GLY A 100 13.30 12.77 -4.35
C GLY A 100 14.82 12.61 -4.40
N GLU A 101 15.54 12.95 -3.33
CA GLU A 101 17.00 12.91 -3.30
C GLU A 101 17.48 11.47 -3.51
N ILE A 102 18.22 11.24 -4.59
CA ILE A 102 18.72 9.91 -4.96
C ILE A 102 19.98 9.65 -4.13
N VAL A 103 19.85 8.92 -3.02
CA VAL A 103 21.00 8.55 -2.19
C VAL A 103 21.80 7.45 -2.87
N THR A 104 22.88 7.82 -3.53
CA THR A 104 23.84 6.88 -4.13
C THR A 104 24.79 6.34 -3.06
N GLY A 105 24.62 5.09 -2.62
CA GLY A 105 25.59 4.47 -1.70
C GLY A 105 25.21 3.09 -1.15
N THR A 106 24.02 2.95 -0.56
CA THR A 106 23.69 1.74 0.24
C THR A 106 22.34 1.10 -0.11
N ASN A 107 21.38 1.85 -0.66
CA ASN A 107 20.02 1.38 -0.94
C ASN A 107 19.62 1.49 -2.43
N SER A 108 20.60 1.39 -3.35
CA SER A 108 20.36 1.53 -4.81
C SER A 108 19.36 0.54 -5.41
N ARG A 109 19.01 -0.53 -4.69
CA ARG A 109 18.02 -1.53 -5.12
C ARG A 109 16.57 -1.10 -4.87
N ASN A 110 16.32 -0.20 -3.92
CA ASN A 110 14.97 0.17 -3.48
C ASN A 110 14.77 1.68 -3.63
N LEU A 111 14.48 2.13 -4.86
CA LEU A 111 14.17 3.53 -5.16
C LEU A 111 12.66 3.78 -4.99
N THR A 112 12.30 4.90 -4.38
CA THR A 112 10.92 5.39 -4.39
C THR A 112 10.52 5.75 -5.82
N SER A 113 9.24 5.60 -6.19
CA SER A 113 8.75 5.93 -7.53
C SER A 113 9.13 7.34 -8.00
N LYS A 114 9.20 8.32 -7.09
CA LYS A 114 9.65 9.69 -7.38
C LYS A 114 11.13 9.73 -7.80
N GLN A 115 12.01 9.09 -7.03
CA GLN A 115 13.44 8.98 -7.35
C GLN A 115 13.65 8.25 -8.69
N LEU A 116 12.89 7.17 -8.92
CA LEU A 116 12.95 6.43 -10.17
C LEU A 116 12.48 7.28 -11.36
N ASN A 117 11.40 8.05 -11.22
CA ASN A 117 10.91 8.94 -12.28
C ASN A 117 11.90 10.07 -12.59
N GLN A 118 12.60 10.61 -11.59
CA GLN A 118 13.69 11.56 -11.83
C GLN A 118 14.84 10.93 -12.62
N LEU A 119 15.16 9.66 -12.36
CA LEU A 119 16.18 8.92 -13.11
C LEU A 119 15.75 8.64 -14.55
N LEU A 120 14.53 8.15 -14.75
CA LEU A 120 13.96 7.88 -16.08
C LEU A 120 13.82 9.15 -16.93
N ALA A 121 13.57 10.30 -16.30
CA ALA A 121 13.56 11.59 -17.00
C ALA A 121 14.94 11.98 -17.55
N LYS A 122 16.03 11.58 -16.90
CA LYS A 122 17.41 11.82 -17.40
C LYS A 122 17.77 10.90 -18.56
N TYR A 123 17.26 9.67 -18.55
CA TYR A 123 17.53 8.65 -19.55
C TYR A 123 16.22 8.13 -20.17
N PRO A 124 15.54 8.96 -20.98
CA PRO A 124 14.27 8.57 -21.58
C PRO A 124 14.46 7.47 -22.62
N GLN A 125 13.46 6.60 -22.73
CA GLN A 125 13.40 5.60 -23.78
C GLN A 125 13.05 6.28 -25.12
N PHE A 126 13.78 5.90 -26.17
CA PHE A 126 13.46 6.28 -27.55
C PHE A 126 12.23 5.50 -28.03
N ASN A 127 11.06 5.95 -27.60
CA ASN A 127 9.79 5.49 -28.12
C ASN A 127 9.33 6.53 -29.12
N GLU A 128 9.45 6.21 -30.41
CA GLU A 128 9.00 7.07 -31.48
C GLU A 128 7.54 7.49 -31.24
N LYS A 129 7.30 8.79 -31.41
CA LYS A 129 6.13 9.53 -30.94
C LYS A 129 4.82 8.84 -31.35
N LEU A 130 3.83 8.89 -30.46
CA LEU A 130 2.43 8.80 -30.85
C LEU A 130 2.03 10.15 -31.46
#